data_AF-A0A1G2CQV1-F1
#
_entry.id   AF-A0A1G2CQV1-F1
#
_cell.length_a   1.000
_cell.length_b   1.000
_cell.length_c   1.000
_cell.angle_alpha   90.00
_cell.angle_beta   90.00
_cell.angle_gamma   90.00
#
_symmetry.space_group_name_H-M   'P 1'
#
loop_
_entity.id
_entity.type
_entity.pdbx_description
1 polymer ?
#
loop_
_entity_poly.entity_id
_entity_poly.type
_entity_poly.pdbx_seq_one_letter_code
_entity_poly.pdbx_strand_id
1 'polypeptide(L)'
;MTERILQFNNEFIGNNAQKSLFLGLAGSLVLVFVIYSYFIGSIIFAVVERKQLEADIRDYKSFMGTLEVEYLNLASGITLDKAKALGFKEATDQIFISRKGSVKTLSFRGNEF
;
A
#
# COMPACT_ATOMS: atom_id res chain seq x y z
N MET A 1 58.87 49.07 0.70
CA MET A 1 59.02 47.59 0.75
C MET A 1 57.72 46.92 1.16
N THR A 2 57.02 47.45 2.17
CA THR A 2 55.72 47.01 2.71
C THR A 2 54.55 46.98 1.71
N GLU A 3 54.42 48.00 0.84
CA GLU A 3 53.36 48.07 -0.19
C GLU A 3 53.35 46.84 -1.14
N ARG A 4 54.54 46.34 -1.51
CA ARG A 4 54.67 45.18 -2.43
C ARG A 4 54.24 43.87 -1.76
N ILE A 5 54.35 43.77 -0.44
CA ILE A 5 53.99 42.57 0.33
C ILE A 5 52.46 42.46 0.43
N LEU A 6 51.78 43.60 0.59
CA LEU A 6 50.32 43.66 0.62
C LEU A 6 49.71 43.37 -0.76
N GLN A 7 50.29 43.91 -1.84
CA GLN A 7 49.84 43.61 -3.20
C GLN A 7 50.00 42.13 -3.56
N PHE A 8 51.15 41.54 -3.25
CA PHE A 8 51.40 40.11 -3.50
C PHE A 8 50.42 39.21 -2.75
N ASN A 9 50.11 39.52 -1.48
CA ASN A 9 49.18 38.73 -0.69
C ASN A 9 47.73 38.81 -1.22
N ASN A 10 47.29 39.98 -1.69
CA ASN A 10 45.96 40.15 -2.27
C ASN A 10 45.79 39.40 -3.61
N GLU A 11 46.80 39.40 -4.48
CA GLU A 11 46.79 38.59 -5.70
C GLU A 11 46.74 37.09 -5.39
N PHE A 12 47.52 36.64 -4.40
CA PHE A 12 47.56 35.23 -3.99
C PHE A 12 46.24 34.76 -3.37
N ILE A 13 45.63 35.58 -2.51
CA ILE A 13 44.33 35.29 -1.88
C ILE A 13 43.22 35.30 -2.93
N GLY A 14 43.18 36.30 -3.83
CA GLY A 14 42.15 36.37 -4.87
C GLY A 14 42.13 35.15 -5.78
N ASN A 15 43.31 34.68 -6.20
CA ASN A 15 43.42 33.55 -7.13
C ASN A 15 43.07 32.20 -6.46
N ASN A 16 43.46 31.99 -5.20
CA ASN A 16 43.10 30.78 -4.46
C ASN A 16 41.63 30.77 -4.00
N ALA A 17 41.08 31.93 -3.63
CA ALA A 17 39.66 32.07 -3.30
C ALA A 17 38.78 31.75 -4.52
N GLN A 18 39.12 32.28 -5.70
CA GLN A 18 38.39 32.00 -6.94
C GLN A 18 38.43 30.50 -7.30
N LYS A 19 39.59 29.85 -7.18
CA LYS A 19 39.72 28.40 -7.44
C LYS A 19 38.90 27.56 -6.46
N SER A 20 38.92 27.91 -5.17
CA SER A 20 38.15 27.20 -4.13
C SER A 20 36.64 27.36 -4.34
N LEU A 21 36.18 28.57 -4.65
CA LEU A 21 34.77 28.83 -4.97
C LEU A 21 34.32 28.09 -6.23
N PHE A 22 35.13 28.11 -7.29
CA PHE A 22 34.83 27.39 -8.53
C PHE A 22 34.77 25.88 -8.31
N LEU A 23 35.70 25.32 -7.53
CA LEU A 23 35.71 23.90 -7.20
C LEU A 23 34.50 23.51 -6.31
N GLY A 24 34.12 24.39 -5.38
CA GLY A 24 32.92 24.21 -4.56
C GLY A 24 31.64 24.22 -5.38
N LEU A 25 31.52 25.15 -6.34
CA LEU A 25 30.39 25.23 -7.29
C LEU A 25 30.34 24.02 -8.22
N ALA A 26 31.49 23.59 -8.76
CA ALA A 26 31.57 22.41 -9.61
C ALA A 26 31.22 21.14 -8.82
N GLY A 27 31.73 21.02 -7.59
CA GLY A 27 31.42 19.91 -6.69
C GLY A 27 29.95 19.86 -6.30
N SER A 28 29.32 21.01 -6.02
CA SER A 28 27.89 21.06 -5.67
C SER A 28 27.01 20.66 -6.86
N LEU A 29 27.35 21.07 -8.08
CA LEU A 29 26.64 20.65 -9.29
C LEU A 29 26.71 19.13 -9.48
N VAL A 30 27.89 18.53 -9.33
CA VAL A 30 28.06 17.08 -9.43
C VAL A 30 27.27 16.37 -8.33
N LEU A 31 27.32 16.87 -7.10
CA LEU A 31 26.58 16.32 -5.97
C LEU A 31 25.06 16.32 -6.24
N VAL A 32 24.52 17.44 -6.72
CA VAL A 32 23.10 17.56 -7.08
C VAL A 32 22.73 16.58 -8.19
N PHE A 33 23.60 16.40 -9.19
CA PHE A 33 23.36 15.47 -10.29
C PHE A 33 23.30 14.01 -9.84
N VAL A 34 24.22 13.61 -8.94
CA VAL A 34 24.25 12.27 -8.35
C VAL A 34 23.00 12.02 -7.51
N ILE A 35 22.65 12.97 -6.64
CA ILE A 35 21.44 12.90 -5.82
C ILE A 35 20.20 12.78 -6.73
N TYR A 36 20.06 13.64 -7.73
CA TYR A 36 18.94 13.61 -8.66
C TYR A 36 18.79 12.25 -9.36
N SER A 37 19.90 11.69 -9.86
CA SER A 37 19.91 10.39 -10.52
C SER A 37 19.54 9.25 -9.55
N TYR A 38 20.02 9.30 -8.31
CA TYR A 38 19.67 8.33 -7.27
C TYR A 38 18.18 8.37 -6.94
N PHE A 39 17.60 9.56 -6.78
CA PHE A 39 16.18 9.73 -6.52
C PHE A 39 15.33 9.21 -7.67
N ILE A 40 15.69 9.51 -8.92
CA ILE A 40 15.01 8.97 -10.10
C ILE A 40 15.09 7.46 -10.18
N GLY A 41 16.26 6.87 -9.94
CA GLY A 41 16.40 5.42 -9.88
C GLY A 41 15.49 4.80 -8.83
N SER A 42 15.51 5.34 -7.61
CA SER A 42 14.67 4.87 -6.49
C SER A 42 13.17 4.98 -6.81
N ILE A 43 12.74 6.09 -7.40
CA ILE A 43 11.34 6.27 -7.83
C ILE A 43 10.97 5.26 -8.92
N ILE A 44 11.84 5.02 -9.91
CA ILE A 44 11.59 4.05 -10.97
C ILE A 44 11.44 2.65 -10.37
N PHE A 45 12.33 2.22 -9.48
CA PHE A 45 12.22 0.90 -8.84
C PHE A 45 10.95 0.78 -7.99
N ALA A 46 10.61 1.81 -7.19
CA ALA A 46 9.39 1.83 -6.40
C ALA A 46 8.11 1.78 -7.26
N VAL A 47 8.11 2.46 -8.42
CA VAL A 47 6.99 2.42 -9.38
C VAL A 47 6.92 1.07 -10.10
N VAL A 48 8.06 0.46 -10.45
CA VAL A 48 8.09 -0.87 -11.08
C VAL A 48 7.56 -1.94 -10.11
N GLU A 49 7.95 -1.89 -8.84
CA GLU A 49 7.44 -2.80 -7.80
C GLU A 49 5.93 -2.62 -7.59
N ARG A 50 5.45 -1.36 -7.54
CA ARG A 50 4.01 -1.08 -7.51
C ARG A 50 3.27 -1.59 -8.74
N LYS A 51 3.86 -1.52 -9.93
CA LYS A 51 3.26 -2.04 -11.16
C LYS A 51 3.18 -3.57 -11.16
N GLN A 52 4.17 -4.26 -10.59
CA GLN A 52 4.11 -5.71 -10.40
C GLN A 52 2.99 -6.06 -9.41
N LEU A 53 2.90 -5.34 -8.28
CA LEU A 53 1.81 -5.51 -7.32
C LEU A 53 0.42 -5.22 -7.93
N GLU A 54 0.28 -4.18 -8.77
CA GLU A 54 -0.97 -3.91 -9.49
C GLU A 54 -1.33 -5.01 -10.50
N ALA A 55 -0.33 -5.58 -11.19
CA ALA A 55 -0.54 -6.69 -12.11
C ALA A 55 -1.02 -7.94 -11.35
N ASP A 56 -0.37 -8.27 -10.24
CA ASP A 56 -0.75 -9.39 -9.37
C ASP A 56 -2.17 -9.19 -8.81
N ILE A 57 -2.49 -7.99 -8.31
CA ILE A 57 -3.83 -7.66 -7.81
C ILE A 57 -4.90 -7.81 -8.91
N ARG A 58 -4.58 -7.46 -10.16
CA ARG A 58 -5.50 -7.62 -11.29
C ARG A 58 -5.76 -9.09 -11.61
N ASP A 59 -4.73 -9.92 -11.56
CA ASP A 59 -4.86 -11.36 -11.83
C ASP A 59 -5.64 -12.07 -10.71
N TYR A 60 -5.38 -11.75 -9.44
CA TYR A 60 -6.17 -12.25 -8.31
C TYR A 60 -7.63 -11.77 -8.36
N LYS A 61 -7.89 -10.51 -8.76
CA LYS A 61 -9.27 -10.01 -8.96
C LYS A 61 -9.99 -10.72 -10.08
N SER A 62 -9.32 -11.02 -11.20
CA SER A 62 -9.92 -11.76 -12.31
C SER A 62 -10.31 -13.18 -11.87
N PHE A 63 -9.46 -13.83 -11.06
CA PHE A 63 -9.75 -15.14 -10.51
C PHE A 63 -10.93 -15.11 -9.51
N MET A 64 -10.95 -14.16 -8.58
CA MET A 64 -12.09 -13.95 -7.66
C MET A 64 -13.39 -13.63 -8.39
N GLY A 65 -13.35 -12.77 -9.43
CA GLY A 65 -14.54 -12.44 -10.22
C GLY A 65 -15.10 -13.65 -10.98
N THR A 66 -14.23 -14.54 -11.47
CA THR A 66 -14.67 -15.81 -12.06
C THR A 66 -15.37 -16.71 -11.04
N LEU A 67 -14.82 -16.78 -9.83
CA LEU A 67 -15.38 -17.58 -8.74
C LEU A 67 -16.71 -17.01 -8.19
N GLU A 68 -16.85 -15.68 -8.14
CA GLU A 68 -18.10 -15.01 -7.79
C GLU A 68 -19.20 -15.28 -8.82
N VAL A 69 -18.85 -15.27 -10.11
CA VAL A 69 -19.78 -15.64 -11.18
C VAL A 69 -20.17 -17.11 -11.09
N GLU A 70 -19.24 -18.01 -10.78
CA GLU A 70 -19.53 -19.43 -10.57
C GLU A 70 -20.45 -19.65 -9.35
N TYR A 71 -20.15 -18.99 -8.23
CA TYR A 71 -20.97 -19.03 -7.03
C TYR A 71 -22.37 -18.46 -7.28
N LEU A 72 -22.47 -17.32 -7.98
CA LEU A 72 -23.74 -16.71 -8.34
C LEU A 72 -24.56 -17.61 -9.26
N ASN A 73 -23.93 -18.27 -10.24
CA ASN A 73 -24.61 -19.25 -11.10
C ASN A 73 -25.10 -20.47 -10.32
N LEU A 74 -24.30 -20.96 -9.37
CA LEU A 74 -24.69 -22.08 -8.52
C LEU A 74 -25.84 -21.69 -7.58
N ALA A 75 -25.79 -20.49 -7.00
CA ALA A 75 -26.82 -19.94 -6.12
C ALA A 75 -28.11 -19.60 -6.88
N SER A 76 -28.03 -19.01 -8.06
CA SER A 76 -29.20 -18.72 -8.91
C SER A 76 -29.87 -20.00 -9.42
N GLY A 77 -29.12 -21.10 -9.48
CA GLY A 77 -29.65 -22.43 -9.77
C GLY A 77 -30.48 -23.04 -8.62
N ILE A 78 -30.53 -22.42 -7.43
CA ILE A 78 -31.38 -22.85 -6.32
C ILE A 78 -32.77 -22.25 -6.52
N THR A 79 -33.49 -22.78 -7.51
CA THR A 79 -34.88 -22.40 -7.82
C THR A 79 -35.84 -23.43 -7.25
N LEU A 80 -37.04 -22.98 -6.85
CA LEU A 80 -38.11 -23.83 -6.31
C LEU A 80 -38.48 -24.98 -7.27
N ASP A 81 -38.40 -24.73 -8.57
CA ASP A 81 -38.55 -25.72 -9.65
C ASP A 81 -37.51 -26.83 -9.58
N LYS A 82 -36.22 -26.49 -9.37
CA LYS A 82 -35.13 -27.47 -9.22
C LYS A 82 -35.28 -28.27 -7.93
N ALA A 83 -35.74 -27.63 -6.85
CA ALA A 83 -36.04 -28.31 -5.58
C ALA A 83 -37.19 -29.32 -5.76
N LYS A 84 -38.27 -28.95 -6.45
CA LYS A 84 -39.39 -29.85 -6.79
C LYS A 84 -38.94 -30.99 -7.72
N ALA A 85 -38.10 -30.71 -8.71
CA ALA A 85 -37.53 -31.71 -9.62
C ALA A 85 -36.60 -32.72 -8.92
N LEU A 86 -35.88 -32.30 -7.87
CA LEU A 86 -35.07 -33.16 -7.01
C LEU A 86 -35.89 -33.94 -5.97
N GLY A 87 -37.22 -33.83 -5.98
CA GLY A 87 -38.13 -34.56 -5.09
C GLY A 87 -38.33 -33.90 -3.73
N PHE A 88 -37.81 -32.70 -3.51
CA PHE A 88 -38.09 -31.94 -2.30
C PHE A 88 -39.53 -31.44 -2.32
N LYS A 89 -40.26 -31.66 -1.22
CA LYS A 89 -41.61 -31.14 -1.01
C LYS A 89 -41.54 -29.87 -0.16
N GLU A 90 -42.39 -28.90 -0.46
CA GLU A 90 -42.53 -27.69 0.36
C GLU A 90 -42.88 -28.09 1.80
N ALA A 91 -42.08 -27.61 2.76
CA ALA A 91 -42.35 -27.83 4.17
C ALA A 91 -43.57 -27.00 4.58
N THR A 92 -44.72 -27.66 4.71
CA THR A 92 -46.00 -27.06 5.14
C THR A 92 -45.99 -26.67 6.63
N ASP A 93 -45.10 -27.24 7.43
CA ASP A 93 -45.01 -26.99 8.86
C ASP A 93 -43.60 -26.48 9.23
N GLN A 94 -43.37 -25.19 8.98
CA GLN A 94 -42.11 -24.53 9.33
C GLN A 94 -42.13 -24.19 10.82
N ILE A 95 -41.55 -25.06 11.64
CA ILE A 95 -41.31 -24.77 13.05
C ILE A 95 -40.16 -23.76 13.14
N PHE A 96 -40.51 -22.48 13.13
CA PHE A 96 -39.56 -21.40 13.42
C PHE A 96 -39.22 -21.43 14.91
N ILE A 97 -37.99 -21.85 15.24
CA ILE A 97 -37.47 -21.68 16.60
C ILE A 97 -37.15 -20.19 16.78
N SER A 98 -38.15 -19.42 17.20
CA SER A 98 -37.94 -18.06 17.71
C SER A 98 -37.18 -18.15 19.02
N ARG A 99 -35.97 -17.60 19.08
CA ARG A 99 -35.26 -17.35 20.35
C ARG A 99 -35.92 -16.18 21.09
N LYS A 100 -37.20 -16.29 21.42
CA LYS A 100 -37.85 -15.44 22.43
C LYS A 100 -37.69 -16.12 23.78
N GLY A 101 -36.63 -15.74 24.49
CA GLY A 101 -36.48 -16.06 25.91
C GLY A 101 -35.40 -17.10 26.23
N SER A 102 -34.13 -16.69 26.12
CA SER A 102 -33.08 -17.17 27.01
C SER A 102 -31.81 -16.33 26.85
N VAL A 103 -31.88 -15.11 27.38
CA VAL A 103 -30.71 -14.48 27.99
C VAL A 103 -30.91 -14.64 29.50
N LYS A 104 -30.83 -15.89 29.98
CA LYS A 104 -30.60 -16.13 31.40
C LYS A 104 -29.09 -15.99 31.60
N THR A 105 -28.63 -14.75 31.68
CA THR A 105 -27.28 -14.45 32.17
C THR A 105 -27.17 -15.04 33.57
N LEU A 106 -26.25 -15.99 33.75
CA LEU A 106 -25.85 -16.45 35.06
C LEU A 106 -25.02 -15.32 35.69
N SER A 107 -25.64 -14.50 36.55
CA SER A 107 -24.88 -13.64 37.44
C SER A 107 -24.48 -14.46 38.66
N PHE A 108 -23.17 -14.58 38.91
CA PHE A 108 -22.67 -15.02 40.20
C PHE A 108 -22.90 -13.88 41.19
N ARG A 109 -24.07 -13.88 41.83
CA ARG A 109 -24.29 -13.08 43.04
C ARG A 109 -23.62 -13.85 44.18
N GLY A 110 -22.37 -13.50 44.46
CA GLY A 110 -21.68 -13.92 45.68
C GLY A 110 -22.33 -13.20 46.85
N ASN A 111 -23.06 -13.95 47.66
CA ASN A 111 -23.55 -13.50 48.95
C ASN A 111 -22.85 -14.34 50.03
N GLU A 112 -21.81 -13.75 50.61
CA GLU A 112 -21.17 -14.23 51.83
C GLU A 112 -21.05 -13.05 52.81
N PHE A 113 -21.80 -13.18 53.92
CA PHE A 113 -21.83 -12.43 55.18
C PHE A 113 -22.49 -11.04 55.21
#